data_AF-A0A4Q2LZJ9-F1
#
_entry.id   AF-A0A4Q2LZJ9-F1
#
_cell.length_a   1.000
_cell.length_b   1.000
_cell.length_c   1.000
_cell.angle_alpha   90.00
_cell.angle_beta   90.00
_cell.angle_gamma   90.00
#
_symmetry.space_group_name_H-M   'P 1'
#
loop_
_entity.id
_entity.type
_entity.pdbx_description
1 polymer ?
#
loop_
_entity_poly.entity_id
_entity_poly.type
_entity_poly.pdbx_seq_one_letter_code
_entity_poly.pdbx_strand_id
1 'polypeptide(L)'
;MNSRTALGALLVIIGGWVVLRFLGISLGPIFAFLFPIILMGLGYIGIKNNSKIIGSILFAIGLIMMIGKLSGLFFFLAAIGLIVWGVSMFKGNKVY
;
A
#
# COMPACT_ATOMS: atom_id res chain seq x y z
N MET A 1 26.46 2.87 1.72
CA MET A 1 25.73 4.03 1.15
C MET A 1 26.25 5.30 1.82
N ASN A 2 26.56 6.35 1.04
CA ASN A 2 27.12 7.60 1.55
C ASN A 2 26.01 8.42 2.25
N SER A 3 26.28 8.96 3.44
CA SER A 3 25.28 9.64 4.29
C SER A 3 24.59 10.82 3.58
N ARG A 4 25.31 11.48 2.67
CA ARG A 4 24.77 12.58 1.85
C ARG A 4 23.75 12.11 0.82
N THR A 5 23.96 10.92 0.25
CA THR A 5 23.02 10.29 -0.69
C THR A 5 21.75 9.83 0.04
N ALA A 6 21.87 9.33 1.26
CA ALA A 6 20.72 8.97 2.10
C ALA A 6 19.87 10.20 2.46
N LEU A 7 20.51 11.31 2.82
CA LEU A 7 19.83 12.58 3.11
C LEU A 7 19.16 13.17 1.85
N GLY A 8 19.83 13.13 0.70
CA GLY A 8 19.26 13.57 -0.57
C GLY A 8 18.04 12.76 -0.97
N ALA A 9 18.10 11.43 -0.86
CA ALA A 9 16.96 10.55 -1.12
C ALA A 9 15.80 10.84 -0.15
N LEU A 10 16.09 11.06 1.13
CA LEU A 10 15.08 11.39 2.14
C LEU A 10 14.37 12.71 1.79
N LEU A 11 15.11 13.74 1.39
CA LEU A 11 14.54 15.03 0.99
C LEU A 11 13.63 14.91 -0.24
N VAL A 12 14.03 14.11 -1.24
CA VAL A 12 13.22 13.89 -2.45
C VAL A 12 11.92 13.16 -2.13
N ILE A 13 11.96 12.15 -1.26
CA ILE A 13 10.77 11.41 -0.84
C ILE A 13 9.81 12.33 -0.06
N ILE A 14 10.34 13.13 0.88
CA ILE A 14 9.55 14.04 1.70
C ILE A 14 8.97 15.18 0.85
N GLY A 15 9.79 15.82 0.00
CA GLY A 15 9.36 16.91 -0.87
C GLY A 15 8.33 16.46 -1.90
N GLY A 16 8.54 15.29 -2.51
CA GLY A 16 7.56 14.67 -3.40
C GLY A 16 6.23 14.43 -2.70
N TRP A 17 6.24 13.88 -1.49
CA TRP A 17 5.02 13.64 -0.71
C TRP A 17 4.20 14.92 -0.47
N VAL A 18 4.87 16.01 -0.10
CA VAL A 18 4.22 17.31 0.15
C VAL A 18 3.52 17.82 -1.12
N VAL A 19 4.17 17.70 -2.28
CA VAL A 19 3.59 18.09 -3.58
C VAL A 19 2.39 17.21 -3.94
N LEU A 20 2.46 15.88 -3.74
CA LEU A 20 1.34 14.99 -4.00
C LEU A 20 0.11 15.30 -3.13
N ARG A 21 0.33 15.70 -1.86
CA ARG A 21 -0.75 16.18 -0.98
C ARG A 21 -1.38 17.47 -1.51
N PHE A 22 -0.59 18.38 -2.06
CA PHE A 22 -1.07 19.65 -2.61
C PHE A 22 -1.91 19.45 -3.88
N LEU A 23 -1.59 18.43 -4.69
CA LEU A 23 -2.34 18.04 -5.90
C LEU A 23 -3.68 17.34 -5.59
N GLY A 24 -4.06 17.18 -4.31
CA GLY A 24 -5.27 16.46 -3.91
C GLY A 24 -5.20 14.94 -4.17
N ILE A 25 -4.05 14.43 -4.60
CA ILE A 25 -3.82 13.00 -4.79
C ILE A 25 -3.61 12.38 -3.41
N SER A 26 -4.70 11.86 -2.85
CA SER A 26 -4.62 11.12 -1.60
C SER A 26 -4.03 9.74 -1.88
N LEU A 27 -2.73 9.58 -1.64
CA LEU A 27 -2.09 8.25 -1.57
C LEU A 27 -2.59 7.42 -0.38
N GLY A 28 -3.60 7.88 0.36
CA GLY A 28 -4.15 7.23 1.55
C GLY A 28 -4.45 5.73 1.36
N PRO A 29 -5.12 5.31 0.28
CA PRO A 29 -5.37 3.88 0.02
C PRO A 29 -4.09 3.09 -0.28
N ILE A 30 -3.13 3.69 -0.97
CA ILE A 30 -1.85 3.04 -1.32
C ILE A 30 -0.98 2.90 -0.06
N PHE A 31 -0.86 3.96 0.74
CA PHE A 31 -0.14 3.93 2.01
C PHE A 31 -0.79 3.02 3.04
N ALA A 32 -2.11 2.90 2.99
CA ALA A 32 -2.84 1.93 3.76
C ALA A 32 -2.36 0.49 3.49
N PHE A 33 -1.99 0.12 2.27
CA PHE A 33 -1.41 -1.21 2.01
C PHE A 33 0.11 -1.24 2.19
N LEU A 34 0.80 -0.14 1.83
CA LEU A 34 2.26 -0.06 1.88
C LEU A 34 2.80 -0.19 3.31
N PHE A 35 2.16 0.45 4.29
CA PHE A 35 2.59 0.44 5.69
C PHE A 35 2.58 -0.97 6.32
N PRO A 36 1.48 -1.77 6.25
CA PRO A 36 1.48 -3.15 6.73
C PRO A 36 2.54 -4.02 6.05
N ILE A 37 2.76 -3.85 4.74
CA ILE A 37 3.77 -4.60 3.97
C ILE A 37 5.18 -4.29 4.49
N ILE A 38 5.50 -3.01 4.70
CA ILE A 38 6.78 -2.59 5.28
C ILE A 38 6.94 -3.18 6.69
N LEU A 39 5.88 -3.15 7.51
CA LEU A 39 5.89 -3.71 8.87
C LEU A 39 6.16 -5.23 8.87
N MET A 40 5.54 -5.97 7.94
CA MET A 40 5.85 -7.40 7.73
C MET A 40 7.30 -7.60 7.30
N GLY A 41 7.81 -6.77 6.38
CA GLY A 41 9.21 -6.85 5.95
C GLY A 41 10.19 -6.60 7.10
N LEU A 42 9.93 -5.57 7.91
CA LEU A 42 10.72 -5.26 9.11
C LEU A 42 10.61 -6.36 10.17
N GLY A 43 9.41 -6.92 10.37
CA GLY A 43 9.20 -8.07 11.25
C GLY A 43 10.00 -9.30 10.81
N TYR A 44 9.98 -9.63 9.52
CA TYR A 44 10.75 -10.74 8.94
C TYR A 44 12.26 -10.55 9.11
N ILE A 45 12.78 -9.35 8.82
CA ILE A 45 14.19 -9.02 9.02
C ILE A 45 14.54 -9.09 10.51
N GLY A 46 13.68 -8.60 11.41
CA GLY A 46 13.86 -8.65 12.85
C GLY A 46 13.93 -10.09 13.39
N ILE A 47 13.14 -11.02 12.83
CA ILE A 47 13.21 -12.45 13.16
C ILE A 47 14.58 -13.03 12.77
N LYS A 48 15.12 -12.60 11.62
CA LYS A 48 16.41 -13.09 11.10
C LYS A 48 17.62 -12.55 11.87
N ASN A 49 17.51 -11.40 12.52
CA ASN A 49 18.62 -10.66 13.14
C ASN A 49 18.75 -10.84 14.68
N ASN A 50 18.46 -12.03 15.21
CA ASN A 50 18.46 -12.38 16.64
C ASN A 50 17.34 -11.79 17.53
N SER A 51 16.57 -10.81 17.06
CA SER A 51 15.41 -10.27 17.80
C SER A 51 14.10 -11.00 17.47
N LYS A 52 14.09 -12.34 17.59
CA LYS A 52 12.93 -13.18 17.24
C LYS A 52 11.62 -12.73 17.87
N ILE A 53 11.65 -12.29 19.13
CA ILE A 53 10.46 -11.84 19.88
C ILE A 53 9.90 -10.53 19.29
N ILE A 54 10.77 -9.55 19.05
CA ILE A 54 10.35 -8.24 18.52
C ILE A 54 9.94 -8.39 17.05
N GLY A 55 10.71 -9.14 16.26
CA GLY A 55 10.40 -9.39 14.87
C GLY A 55 9.09 -10.16 14.67
N SER A 56 8.79 -11.17 15.50
CA SER A 56 7.54 -11.90 15.42
C SER A 56 6.33 -11.05 15.78
N ILE A 57 6.45 -10.19 16.79
CA ILE A 57 5.40 -9.22 17.17
C ILE A 57 5.15 -8.23 16.02
N LEU A 58 6.20 -7.63 15.45
CA LEU A 58 6.09 -6.73 14.30
C LEU A 58 5.44 -7.42 13.09
N PHE A 59 5.84 -8.67 12.81
CA PHE A 59 5.27 -9.44 11.71
C PHE A 59 3.78 -9.78 11.94
N ALA A 60 3.43 -10.21 13.16
CA ALA A 60 2.06 -10.52 13.54
C ALA A 60 1.14 -9.29 13.47
N ILE A 61 1.62 -8.13 13.94
CA ILE A 61 0.90 -6.86 13.83
C ILE A 61 0.68 -6.51 12.35
N GLY A 62 1.72 -6.61 11.51
CA GLY A 62 1.61 -6.38 10.06
C GLY A 62 0.57 -7.30 9.41
N LEU A 63 0.53 -8.58 9.78
CA LEU A 63 -0.45 -9.56 9.31
C LEU A 63 -1.88 -9.22 9.74
N ILE A 64 -2.09 -8.91 11.03
CA ILE A 64 -3.42 -8.53 11.56
C ILE A 64 -3.94 -7.27 10.85
N MET A 65 -3.06 -6.30 10.60
CA MET A 65 -3.40 -5.10 9.84
C MET A 65 -3.74 -5.37 8.37
N MET A 66 -3.17 -6.42 7.73
CA MET A 66 -3.57 -6.85 6.39
C MET A 66 -4.92 -7.57 6.38
N ILE A 67 -5.21 -8.39 7.40
CA ILE A 67 -6.50 -9.09 7.53
C ILE A 67 -7.66 -8.10 7.61
N GLY A 68 -7.50 -7.00 8.35
CA GLY A 68 -8.49 -5.91 8.39
C GLY A 68 -8.70 -5.20 7.05
N LYS A 69 -7.76 -5.34 6.10
CA LYS A 69 -7.83 -4.76 4.75
C LYS A 69 -8.23 -5.76 3.67
N LEU A 70 -8.34 -7.04 3.98
CA LEU A 70 -8.87 -8.06 3.07
C LEU A 70 -10.34 -7.76 2.70
N SER A 71 -11.13 -7.22 3.64
CA SER A 71 -12.48 -6.71 3.36
C SER A 71 -12.46 -5.57 2.33
N GLY A 72 -11.49 -4.67 2.44
CA GLY A 72 -11.21 -3.63 1.45
C GLY A 72 -10.81 -4.19 0.09
N LEU A 73 -10.10 -5.32 0.06
CA LEU A 73 -9.74 -6.03 -1.18
C LEU A 73 -10.98 -6.58 -1.89
N PHE A 74 -11.96 -7.13 -1.16
CA PHE A 74 -13.25 -7.54 -1.73
C PHE A 74 -14.03 -6.36 -2.30
N PHE A 75 -14.08 -5.22 -1.59
CA PHE A 75 -14.68 -3.99 -2.10
C PHE A 75 -13.95 -3.44 -3.33
N PHE A 76 -12.62 -3.55 -3.37
CA PHE A 76 -11.80 -3.14 -4.52
C PHE A 76 -12.06 -4.03 -5.74
N LEU A 77 -12.11 -5.35 -5.56
CA LEU A 77 -12.50 -6.30 -6.61
C LEU A 77 -13.93 -6.04 -7.10
N ALA A 78 -14.87 -5.78 -6.18
CA ALA A 78 -16.25 -5.45 -6.53
C ALA A 78 -16.34 -4.12 -7.32
N ALA A 79 -15.57 -3.11 -6.92
CA ALA A 79 -15.48 -1.84 -7.65
C ALA A 79 -14.92 -2.04 -9.06
N ILE A 80 -13.84 -2.82 -9.22
CA ILE A 80 -13.31 -3.19 -10.55
C ILE A 80 -14.37 -3.93 -11.36
N GLY A 81 -15.07 -4.89 -10.77
CA GLY A 81 -16.14 -5.65 -11.41
C GLY A 81 -17.28 -4.74 -11.90
N LEU A 82 -17.72 -3.79 -11.07
CA LEU A 82 -18.73 -2.79 -11.41
C LEU A 82 -18.27 -1.85 -12.54
N ILE A 83 -17.00 -1.42 -12.53
CA ILE A 83 -16.44 -0.60 -13.60
C ILE A 83 -16.42 -1.39 -14.92
N VAL A 84 -15.93 -2.63 -14.90
CA VAL A 84 -15.89 -3.50 -16.09
C VAL A 84 -17.30 -3.77 -16.61
N TRP A 85 -18.25 -4.06 -15.72
CA TRP A 85 -19.65 -4.31 -16.08
C TRP A 85 -20.33 -3.06 -16.64
N GLY A 86 -20.12 -1.89 -16.02
CA GLY A 86 -20.60 -0.61 -16.50
C GLY A 86 -20.06 -0.29 -17.90
N VAL A 87 -18.75 -0.45 -18.11
CA VAL A 87 -18.12 -0.27 -19.43
C VAL A 87 -18.65 -1.28 -20.46
N SER A 88 -18.95 -2.51 -20.05
CA SER A 88 -19.55 -3.52 -20.93
C SER A 88 -20.96 -3.16 -21.38
N MET A 89 -21.77 -2.48 -20.55
CA MET A 89 -23.10 -2.01 -20.93
C MET A 89 -23.04 -0.91 -22.00
N PHE A 90 -22.08 0.00 -21.93
CA PHE A 90 -21.87 1.02 -22.98
C PHE A 90 -21.43 0.40 -24.32
N LYS A 91 -20.78 -0.77 -24.29
CA LYS A 91 -20.26 -1.45 -25.49
C LYS A 91 -21.30 -2.33 -26.19
N GLY A 92 -22.39 -2.69 -25.51
CA GLY A 92 -23.47 -3.54 -26.03
C GLY A 92 -24.52 -2.82 -26.88
N ASN A 93 -24.51 -1.47 -26.92
CA ASN A 93 -25.51 -0.70 -27.66
C ASN A 93 -25.07 -0.37 -29.11
N LYS A 94 -24.40 -1.31 -29.78
CA LYS A 94 -24.35 -1.31 -31.25
C LYS A 94 -25.61 -2.01 -31.73
N VAL A 95 -26.62 -1.19 -31.94
CA VAL A 95 -27.82 -1.45 -32.72
C VAL A 95 -27.43 -2.24 -33.97
N TYR A 96 -27.93 -3.47 -34.08
CA TYR A 96 -28.14 -4.14 -35.36
C TYR A 96 -29.58 -3.88 -35.79
#